data_AF-V5E3I1-F1
#
_entry.id   AF-V5E3I1-F1
#
_cell.length_a   1.000
_cell.length_b   1.000
_cell.length_c   1.000
_cell.angle_alpha   90.00
_cell.angle_beta   90.00
_cell.angle_gamma   90.00
#
_symmetry.space_group_name_H-M   'P 1'
#
loop_
_entity.id
_entity.type
_entity.pdbx_description
1 polymer ?
#
loop_
_entity_poly.entity_id
_entity_poly.type
_entity_poly.pdbx_seq_one_letter_code
_entity_poly.pdbx_strand_id
1 'polypeptide(L)'
;MSPPLRTFIRDSNSAWTTSSLSWTSSGAASQPYGAPHQQAASPHPLPARVFSSPSSSASSSSSSSSTSNPPHSKRFSTTTSLHISHHFDTQAFAQRLEASGISREQADVLTEALRDVIDESITNLAKGLVTREEGDQTNYTQKVDFTRLKSELQLLERNDFALMKSENERLMADVEKLKQRLREEITRTTAGVRLDLNLEKGRIRDESAVHALKIKEVDTRIESEIAGLRTSIQSAKFNVLQYLVGVATGAGALLLAYLRMFR
;
A
#
# COMPACT_ATOMS: atom_id res chain seq x y z
N MET A 1 -31.86 -42.75 12.49
CA MET A 1 -30.79 -42.11 13.28
C MET A 1 -30.30 -40.94 12.45
N SER A 2 -31.07 -39.86 12.26
CA SER A 2 -31.53 -38.85 13.22
C SER A 2 -30.35 -38.09 13.85
N PRO A 3 -30.14 -36.80 13.49
CA PRO A 3 -29.12 -35.92 14.08
C PRO A 3 -29.70 -35.12 15.26
N PRO A 4 -28.87 -34.50 16.11
CA PRO A 4 -29.28 -33.31 16.88
C PRO A 4 -28.50 -32.07 16.36
N LEU A 5 -29.14 -31.00 15.86
CA LEU A 5 -29.93 -29.93 16.52
C LEU A 5 -29.14 -29.19 17.62
N ARG A 6 -28.57 -27.99 17.36
CA ARG A 6 -29.13 -26.61 17.31
C ARG A 6 -29.28 -25.93 18.69
N THR A 7 -28.53 -24.85 18.92
CA THR A 7 -28.93 -23.56 19.56
C THR A 7 -27.85 -22.52 19.17
N PHE A 8 -28.06 -21.53 18.31
CA PHE A 8 -28.78 -20.25 18.44
C PHE A 8 -28.46 -19.44 19.71
N ILE A 9 -27.66 -18.38 19.58
CA ILE A 9 -27.99 -17.00 20.00
C ILE A 9 -27.39 -16.00 18.98
N ARG A 10 -28.17 -14.96 18.72
CA ARG A 10 -28.06 -13.91 17.70
C ARG A 10 -27.54 -12.60 18.35
N ASP A 11 -27.21 -11.67 17.46
CA ASP A 11 -27.13 -10.20 17.58
C ASP A 11 -25.72 -9.60 17.66
N SER A 12 -25.25 -8.94 16.60
CA SER A 12 -25.63 -7.59 16.11
C SER A 12 -25.13 -6.51 17.07
N ASN A 13 -24.02 -5.82 16.74
CA ASN A 13 -24.01 -4.40 16.36
C ASN A 13 -22.59 -3.80 16.36
N SER A 14 -22.32 -3.00 15.32
CA SER A 14 -21.53 -1.74 15.32
C SER A 14 -20.19 -1.63 16.07
N ALA A 15 -19.12 -1.35 15.31
CA ALA A 15 -18.40 -0.06 15.29
C ALA A 15 -16.91 -0.25 14.97
N TRP A 16 -16.49 0.21 13.79
CA TRP A 16 -15.07 0.46 13.52
C TRP A 16 -14.66 1.71 14.29
N THR A 17 -13.81 1.54 15.30
CA THR A 17 -13.13 2.64 15.97
C THR A 17 -11.76 2.86 15.33
N THR A 18 -11.59 4.06 14.77
CA THR A 18 -10.34 4.71 14.41
C THR A 18 -9.37 4.72 15.59
N SER A 19 -8.10 4.39 15.35
CA SER A 19 -7.00 4.68 16.27
C SER A 19 -5.78 5.12 15.47
N SER A 20 -5.63 6.44 15.40
CA SER A 20 -4.39 7.13 15.02
C SER A 20 -3.38 7.02 16.16
N LEU A 21 -2.20 6.47 15.89
CA LEU A 21 -1.07 6.46 16.82
C LEU A 21 -0.10 7.59 16.45
N SER A 22 -0.15 8.66 17.23
CA SER A 22 0.81 9.76 17.24
C SER A 22 2.09 9.30 17.93
N TRP A 23 3.23 9.45 17.27
CA TRP A 23 4.55 9.19 17.86
C TRP A 23 4.97 10.37 18.74
N THR A 24 5.43 10.05 19.95
CA THR A 24 6.07 10.98 20.86
C THR A 24 7.58 10.84 20.71
N SER A 25 8.30 11.96 20.57
CA SER A 25 9.75 11.97 20.76
C SER A 25 10.16 13.27 21.44
N SER A 26 10.57 13.14 22.70
CA SER A 26 11.18 14.20 23.50
C SER A 26 12.68 14.30 23.19
N GLY A 27 13.22 15.52 23.15
CA GLY A 27 14.66 15.77 23.10
C GLY A 27 15.04 17.21 22.74
N ALA A 28 15.05 18.09 23.75
CA ALA A 28 15.66 19.42 23.76
C ALA A 28 16.95 19.34 24.63
N ALA A 29 18.04 20.10 24.51
CA ALA A 29 18.49 21.22 23.67
C ALA A 29 20.02 21.41 23.90
N SER A 30 20.59 22.45 23.26
CA SER A 30 21.88 23.16 23.49
C SER A 30 23.11 22.67 22.69
N GLN A 31 23.95 23.49 22.03
CA GLN A 31 24.02 24.92 21.65
C GLN A 31 25.18 25.10 20.61
N PRO A 32 25.57 26.29 20.11
CA PRO A 32 25.83 26.57 18.67
C PRO A 32 27.30 26.89 18.32
N TYR A 33 27.65 27.07 17.03
CA TYR A 33 28.66 28.04 16.53
C TYR A 33 28.69 28.11 14.98
N GLY A 34 28.70 29.34 14.41
CA GLY A 34 29.49 29.72 13.22
C GLY A 34 28.85 29.68 11.82
N ALA A 35 28.48 30.86 11.28
CA ALA A 35 28.17 31.16 9.85
C ALA A 35 29.47 31.59 9.08
N PRO A 36 29.48 32.11 7.81
CA PRO A 36 28.41 32.41 6.83
C PRO A 36 28.75 32.13 5.32
N HIS A 37 27.86 32.60 4.42
CA HIS A 37 27.89 32.66 2.93
C HIS A 37 27.39 31.39 2.21
N GLN A 38 26.49 31.43 1.20
CA GLN A 38 26.29 32.42 0.14
C GLN A 38 24.87 32.34 -0.47
N GLN A 39 24.48 33.42 -1.15
CA GLN A 39 23.18 33.78 -1.72
C GLN A 39 22.67 32.89 -2.88
N ALA A 40 21.34 32.82 -3.04
CA ALA A 40 20.56 33.15 -4.26
C ALA A 40 19.20 32.40 -4.23
N ALA A 41 18.09 33.11 -4.02
CA ALA A 41 17.17 33.63 -5.05
C ALA A 41 16.04 32.65 -5.45
N SER A 42 14.85 32.91 -4.92
CA SER A 42 13.55 32.72 -5.63
C SER A 42 13.12 34.14 -6.07
N PRO A 43 12.29 34.41 -7.11
CA PRO A 43 11.16 33.57 -7.57
C PRO A 43 10.80 33.64 -9.11
N HIS A 44 9.79 32.84 -9.53
CA HIS A 44 8.94 32.99 -10.74
C HIS A 44 9.51 32.58 -12.14
N PRO A 45 8.67 32.40 -13.20
CA PRO A 45 7.21 32.57 -13.31
C PRO A 45 6.44 31.42 -14.02
N LEU A 46 5.10 31.51 -13.91
CA LEU A 46 4.10 30.84 -14.75
C LEU A 46 4.32 31.16 -16.25
N PRO A 47 4.05 30.26 -17.21
CA PRO A 47 3.96 30.63 -18.61
C PRO A 47 2.65 31.39 -18.90
N ALA A 48 2.83 32.52 -19.58
CA ALA A 48 1.82 33.47 -19.98
C ALA A 48 0.81 32.91 -20.99
N ARG A 49 -0.41 33.46 -20.92
CA ARG A 49 -1.42 33.45 -21.99
C ARG A 49 -0.78 33.89 -23.32
N VAL A 50 -0.90 33.07 -24.35
CA VAL A 50 -0.73 33.50 -25.74
C VAL A 50 -2.11 33.47 -26.41
N PHE A 51 -2.57 34.65 -26.80
CA PHE A 51 -3.70 34.84 -27.69
C PHE A 51 -3.21 34.63 -29.11
N SER A 52 -3.82 33.74 -29.88
CA SER A 52 -3.60 33.65 -31.33
C SER A 52 -4.90 33.23 -32.01
N SER A 53 -5.43 34.14 -32.81
CA SER A 53 -6.61 34.01 -33.65
C SER A 53 -6.39 32.98 -34.77
N PRO A 54 -7.48 32.40 -35.33
CA PRO A 54 -7.39 31.31 -36.31
C PRO A 54 -7.26 31.84 -37.75
N SER A 55 -6.37 31.23 -38.53
CA SER A 55 -6.37 31.33 -39.99
C SER A 55 -6.88 30.02 -40.59
N SER A 56 -7.99 30.13 -41.31
CA SER A 56 -8.64 29.12 -42.12
C SER A 56 -7.78 28.70 -43.33
N SER A 57 -7.70 27.40 -43.58
CA SER A 57 -7.62 26.87 -44.95
C SER A 57 -8.25 25.48 -44.99
N ALA A 58 -9.16 25.34 -45.94
CA ALA A 58 -9.96 24.17 -46.19
C ALA A 58 -9.20 23.18 -47.10
N SER A 59 -9.39 21.89 -46.87
CA SER A 59 -9.36 20.90 -47.94
C SER A 59 -10.25 19.72 -47.56
N SER A 60 -11.34 19.64 -48.32
CA SER A 60 -12.31 18.57 -48.40
C SER A 60 -11.71 17.27 -48.94
N SER A 61 -12.08 16.14 -48.34
CA SER A 61 -12.43 14.94 -49.11
C SER A 61 -13.29 13.99 -48.28
N SER A 62 -14.44 13.70 -48.87
CA SER A 62 -15.54 12.84 -48.47
C SER A 62 -15.20 11.35 -48.44
N SER A 63 -15.75 10.63 -47.46
CA SER A 63 -16.32 9.29 -47.69
C SER A 63 -17.31 8.94 -46.59
N SER A 64 -18.54 8.72 -47.03
CA SER A 64 -19.74 8.35 -46.31
C SER A 64 -19.70 6.95 -45.70
N SER A 65 -20.23 6.80 -44.48
CA SER A 65 -21.05 5.64 -44.13
C SER A 65 -22.02 6.02 -43.01
N SER A 66 -23.28 5.98 -43.40
CA SER A 66 -24.50 6.21 -42.66
C SER A 66 -24.68 5.28 -41.46
N THR A 67 -24.88 5.85 -40.28
CA THR A 67 -25.78 5.29 -39.27
C THR A 67 -26.65 6.41 -38.72
N SER A 68 -27.93 6.25 -39.01
CA SER A 68 -29.05 7.07 -38.59
C SER A 68 -29.09 7.23 -37.07
N ASN A 69 -28.91 8.46 -36.60
CA ASN A 69 -29.52 8.96 -35.37
C ASN A 69 -29.63 10.47 -35.53
N PRO A 70 -30.85 11.05 -35.65
CA PRO A 70 -30.98 12.50 -35.59
C PRO A 70 -30.61 12.93 -34.16
N PRO A 71 -29.66 13.86 -33.96
CA PRO A 71 -29.67 14.59 -32.70
C PRO A 71 -30.98 15.37 -32.72
N HIS A 72 -31.93 14.97 -31.89
CA HIS A 72 -33.00 15.87 -31.45
C HIS A 72 -32.34 17.00 -30.67
N SER A 73 -31.66 17.90 -31.38
CA SER A 73 -31.56 19.29 -30.99
C SER A 73 -32.99 19.79 -31.02
N LYS A 74 -33.71 19.57 -29.92
CA LYS A 74 -34.90 20.32 -29.59
C LYS A 74 -34.43 21.77 -29.56
N ARG A 75 -34.54 22.41 -30.71
CA ARG A 75 -34.40 23.83 -30.88
C ARG A 75 -35.51 24.39 -29.99
N PHE A 76 -35.15 24.82 -28.79
CA PHE A 76 -36.06 25.58 -27.94
C PHE A 76 -36.27 26.92 -28.64
N SER A 77 -37.12 26.89 -29.66
CA SER A 77 -37.52 28.03 -30.45
C SER A 77 -38.99 28.29 -30.13
N THR A 78 -39.24 28.77 -28.92
CA THR A 78 -40.53 29.37 -28.56
C THR A 78 -40.31 30.47 -27.53
N THR A 79 -39.54 31.48 -27.91
CA THR A 79 -39.97 32.83 -27.57
C THR A 79 -40.21 33.50 -28.91
N THR A 80 -41.46 33.42 -29.40
CA THR A 80 -41.92 34.44 -30.36
C THR A 80 -41.45 35.76 -29.77
N SER A 81 -40.70 36.57 -30.52
CA SER A 81 -40.46 37.94 -30.08
C SER A 81 -41.84 38.55 -29.97
N LEU A 82 -42.38 38.54 -28.76
CA LEU A 82 -43.49 39.38 -28.38
C LEU A 82 -42.90 40.77 -28.40
N HIS A 83 -42.74 41.30 -29.60
CA HIS A 83 -42.84 42.72 -29.82
C HIS A 83 -44.26 43.05 -29.38
N ILE A 84 -44.44 43.25 -28.07
CA ILE A 84 -45.64 43.80 -27.45
C ILE A 84 -45.69 45.24 -27.92
N SER A 85 -46.06 45.39 -29.18
CA SER A 85 -46.65 46.60 -29.73
C SER A 85 -48.17 46.47 -29.56
N HIS A 86 -48.61 45.98 -28.39
CA HIS A 86 -49.96 46.25 -27.93
C HIS A 86 -49.92 47.62 -27.26
N HIS A 87 -49.81 48.65 -28.08
CA HIS A 87 -50.15 49.99 -27.65
C HIS A 87 -51.62 49.93 -27.24
N PHE A 88 -51.90 50.15 -25.96
CA PHE A 88 -53.25 50.23 -25.46
C PHE A 88 -53.96 51.37 -26.21
N ASP A 89 -54.94 51.02 -27.06
CA ASP A 89 -55.67 51.98 -27.87
C ASP A 89 -56.65 52.76 -26.99
N THR A 90 -56.14 53.87 -26.45
CA THR A 90 -56.86 54.76 -25.55
C THR A 90 -58.08 55.39 -26.23
N GLN A 91 -58.00 55.69 -27.53
CA GLN A 91 -59.10 56.34 -28.26
C GLN A 91 -60.26 55.38 -28.54
N ALA A 92 -59.96 54.17 -28.99
CA ALA A 92 -61.00 53.15 -29.18
C ALA A 92 -61.63 52.71 -27.85
N PHE A 93 -60.89 52.76 -26.75
CA PHE A 93 -61.43 52.46 -25.42
C PHE A 93 -62.33 53.59 -24.90
N ALA A 94 -61.92 54.85 -25.03
CA ALA A 94 -62.75 56.01 -24.65
C ALA A 94 -64.07 56.06 -25.43
N GLN A 95 -64.04 55.84 -26.76
CA GLN A 95 -65.24 55.81 -27.60
C GLN A 95 -66.25 54.71 -27.18
N ARG A 96 -65.76 53.56 -26.70
CA ARG A 96 -66.62 52.47 -26.18
C ARG A 96 -67.24 52.83 -24.83
N LEU A 97 -66.53 53.56 -23.98
CA LEU A 97 -67.07 54.04 -22.70
C LEU A 97 -68.16 55.09 -22.94
N GLU A 98 -67.99 55.99 -23.91
CA GLU A 98 -69.02 56.94 -24.33
C GLU A 98 -70.27 56.26 -24.90
N ALA A 99 -70.09 55.26 -25.75
CA ALA A 99 -71.21 54.47 -26.27
C ALA A 99 -71.97 53.70 -25.17
N SER A 100 -71.34 53.50 -24.01
CA SER A 100 -71.92 52.86 -22.83
C SER A 100 -72.55 53.86 -21.84
N GLY A 101 -72.60 55.16 -22.18
CA GLY A 101 -73.25 56.21 -21.39
C GLY A 101 -72.34 56.95 -20.40
N ILE A 102 -71.01 56.78 -20.48
CA ILE A 102 -70.03 57.49 -19.65
C ILE A 102 -69.67 58.83 -20.33
N SER A 103 -69.52 59.92 -19.58
CA SER A 103 -69.15 61.22 -20.16
C SER A 103 -67.72 61.17 -20.72
N ARG A 104 -67.45 61.97 -21.77
CA ARG A 104 -66.13 62.00 -22.42
C ARG A 104 -64.99 62.25 -21.43
N GLU A 105 -65.19 63.19 -20.51
CA GLU A 105 -64.19 63.54 -19.49
C GLU A 105 -63.91 62.37 -18.52
N GLN A 106 -64.94 61.62 -18.13
CA GLN A 106 -64.78 60.44 -17.27
C GLN A 106 -64.14 59.28 -18.02
N ALA A 107 -64.48 59.10 -19.30
CA ALA A 107 -63.88 58.09 -20.16
C ALA A 107 -62.37 58.35 -20.36
N ASP A 108 -61.96 59.61 -20.54
CA ASP A 108 -60.56 59.99 -20.69
C ASP A 108 -59.77 59.69 -19.39
N VAL A 109 -60.29 60.04 -18.21
CA VAL A 109 -59.63 59.76 -16.91
C VAL A 109 -59.49 58.26 -16.63
N LEU A 110 -60.53 57.47 -16.89
CA LEU A 110 -60.48 56.00 -16.71
C LEU A 110 -59.49 55.34 -17.67
N THR A 111 -59.39 55.87 -18.89
CA THR A 111 -58.47 55.39 -19.91
C THR A 111 -57.02 55.68 -19.52
N GLU A 112 -56.75 56.85 -18.92
CA GLU A 112 -55.43 57.23 -18.44
C GLU A 112 -54.98 56.38 -17.24
N ALA A 113 -55.86 56.17 -16.25
CA ALA A 113 -55.56 55.29 -15.12
C ALA A 113 -55.27 53.83 -15.54
N LEU A 114 -56.00 53.31 -16.53
CA LEU A 114 -55.77 51.95 -17.03
C LEU A 114 -54.46 51.85 -17.83
N ARG A 115 -54.10 52.90 -18.57
CA ARG A 115 -52.81 53.00 -19.25
C ARG A 115 -51.65 52.93 -18.25
N ASP A 116 -51.73 53.66 -17.15
CA ASP A 116 -50.69 53.65 -16.11
C ASP A 116 -50.52 52.27 -15.47
N VAL A 117 -51.63 51.57 -15.17
CA VAL A 117 -51.58 50.20 -14.61
C VAL A 117 -51.00 49.20 -15.61
N ILE A 118 -51.32 49.34 -16.90
CA ILE A 118 -50.78 48.48 -17.96
C ILE A 118 -49.29 48.75 -18.16
N ASP A 119 -48.86 50.02 -18.19
CA ASP A 119 -47.46 50.39 -18.37
C ASP A 119 -46.60 49.90 -17.18
N GLU A 120 -47.11 49.99 -15.95
CA GLU A 120 -46.45 49.41 -14.77
C GLU A 120 -46.40 47.88 -14.84
N SER A 121 -47.48 47.22 -15.28
CA SER A 121 -47.54 45.77 -15.45
C SER A 121 -46.54 45.26 -16.49
N ILE A 122 -46.48 45.91 -17.66
CA ILE A 122 -45.53 45.57 -18.73
C ILE A 122 -44.09 45.78 -18.26
N THR A 123 -43.81 46.87 -17.56
CA THR A 123 -42.49 47.17 -17.01
C THR A 123 -42.07 46.13 -15.96
N ASN A 124 -43.00 45.73 -15.08
CA ASN A 124 -42.75 44.70 -14.07
C ASN A 124 -42.51 43.31 -14.71
N LEU A 125 -43.27 42.96 -15.75
CA LEU A 125 -43.04 41.73 -16.52
C LEU A 125 -41.69 41.78 -17.25
N ALA A 126 -41.34 42.90 -17.87
CA ALA A 126 -40.08 43.07 -18.58
C ALA A 126 -38.86 42.94 -17.65
N LYS A 127 -38.95 43.42 -16.40
CA LYS A 127 -37.88 43.27 -15.38
C LYS A 127 -37.53 41.82 -15.05
N GLY A 128 -38.49 40.90 -15.17
CA GLY A 128 -38.27 39.46 -14.92
C GLY A 128 -37.83 38.67 -16.15
N LEU A 129 -37.83 39.29 -17.33
CA LEU A 129 -37.47 38.64 -18.59
C LEU A 129 -36.01 38.94 -18.93
N VAL A 130 -35.31 37.91 -19.38
CA VAL A 130 -33.94 38.04 -19.89
C VAL A 130 -33.99 38.33 -21.39
N THR A 131 -33.19 39.29 -21.84
CA THR A 131 -33.06 39.57 -23.27
C THR A 131 -32.44 38.37 -23.99
N ARG A 132 -32.80 38.15 -25.25
CA ARG A 132 -32.22 37.05 -26.03
C ARG A 132 -30.69 37.12 -26.09
N GLU A 133 -30.16 38.33 -26.24
CA GLU A 133 -28.72 38.57 -26.33
C GLU A 133 -27.99 38.20 -25.03
N GLU A 134 -28.54 38.57 -23.87
CA GLU A 134 -27.99 38.19 -22.57
C GLU A 134 -28.12 36.67 -22.32
N GLY A 135 -29.22 36.06 -22.75
CA GLY A 135 -29.39 34.60 -22.74
C GLY A 135 -28.37 33.86 -23.61
N ASP A 136 -28.10 34.38 -24.81
CA ASP A 136 -27.13 33.79 -25.72
C ASP A 136 -25.68 33.99 -25.22
N GLN A 137 -25.37 35.15 -24.63
CA GLN A 137 -24.07 35.44 -24.03
C GLN A 137 -23.77 34.54 -22.82
N THR A 138 -24.75 34.35 -21.93
CA THR A 138 -24.61 33.45 -20.78
C THR A 138 -24.47 31.99 -21.24
N ASN A 139 -25.23 31.57 -22.25
CA ASN A 139 -25.09 30.23 -22.83
C ASN A 139 -23.71 30.01 -23.46
N TYR A 140 -23.20 31.00 -24.19
CA TYR A 140 -21.87 30.95 -24.80
C TYR A 140 -20.78 30.83 -23.72
N THR A 141 -20.85 31.65 -22.68
CA THR A 141 -19.90 31.62 -21.55
C THR A 141 -19.91 30.24 -20.88
N GLN A 142 -21.09 29.71 -20.56
CA GLN A 142 -21.23 28.38 -19.97
C GLN A 142 -20.64 27.27 -20.87
N LYS A 143 -20.82 27.37 -22.19
CA LYS A 143 -20.24 26.39 -23.13
C LYS A 143 -18.72 26.44 -23.17
N VAL A 144 -18.15 27.64 -23.14
CA VAL A 144 -16.70 27.81 -23.10
C VAL A 144 -16.15 27.27 -21.78
N ASP A 145 -16.79 27.59 -20.65
CA ASP A 145 -16.39 27.10 -19.33
C ASP A 145 -16.48 25.58 -19.23
N PHE A 146 -17.56 24.98 -19.76
CA PHE A 146 -17.70 23.52 -19.81
C PHE A 146 -16.62 22.87 -20.70
N THR A 147 -16.30 23.49 -21.83
CA THR A 147 -15.24 22.99 -22.73
C THR A 147 -13.87 23.06 -22.05
N ARG A 148 -13.61 24.14 -21.31
CA ARG A 148 -12.39 24.32 -20.53
C ARG A 148 -12.31 23.33 -19.36
N LEU A 149 -13.37 23.18 -18.58
CA LEU A 149 -13.41 22.22 -17.49
C LEU A 149 -13.17 20.80 -18.01
N LYS A 150 -13.77 20.46 -19.16
CA LYS A 150 -13.57 19.17 -19.81
C LYS A 150 -12.11 18.96 -20.23
N SER A 151 -11.44 19.97 -20.79
CA SER A 151 -10.04 19.83 -21.18
C SER A 151 -9.10 19.74 -19.98
N GLU A 152 -9.36 20.51 -18.92
CA GLU A 152 -8.62 20.45 -17.66
C GLU A 152 -8.80 19.07 -16.98
N LEU A 153 -10.03 18.56 -16.89
CA LEU A 153 -10.32 17.23 -16.36
C LEU A 153 -9.61 16.14 -17.17
N GLN A 154 -9.70 16.19 -18.49
CA GLN A 154 -9.07 15.19 -19.35
C GLN A 154 -7.53 15.22 -19.25
N LEU A 155 -6.94 16.39 -19.00
CA LEU A 155 -5.50 16.51 -18.76
C LEU A 155 -5.10 15.90 -17.42
N LEU A 156 -5.84 16.21 -16.35
CA LEU A 156 -5.62 15.63 -15.02
C LEU A 156 -5.77 14.11 -15.04
N GLU A 157 -6.83 13.58 -15.63
CA GLU A 157 -7.04 12.14 -15.75
C GLU A 157 -5.88 11.45 -16.48
N ARG A 158 -5.36 12.05 -17.55
CA ARG A 158 -4.19 11.52 -18.26
C ARG A 158 -2.91 11.59 -17.44
N ASN A 159 -2.72 12.67 -16.68
CA ASN A 159 -1.56 12.84 -15.83
C ASN A 159 -1.58 11.84 -14.68
N ASP A 160 -2.68 11.75 -13.94
CA ASP A 160 -2.88 10.82 -12.84
C ASP A 160 -2.76 9.37 -13.31
N PHE A 161 -3.33 9.04 -14.47
CA PHE A 161 -3.18 7.71 -15.06
C PHE A 161 -1.71 7.40 -15.40
N ALA A 162 -0.98 8.36 -15.98
CA ALA A 162 0.43 8.17 -16.30
C ALA A 162 1.29 8.00 -15.03
N LEU A 163 1.03 8.81 -13.99
CA LEU A 163 1.70 8.70 -12.69
C LEU A 163 1.41 7.36 -12.05
N MET A 164 0.14 6.99 -11.90
CA MET A 164 -0.28 5.72 -11.29
C MET A 164 0.29 4.52 -12.06
N LYS A 165 0.31 4.58 -13.40
CA LYS A 165 0.92 3.53 -14.23
C LYS A 165 2.42 3.42 -13.95
N SER A 166 3.14 4.53 -13.92
CA SER A 166 4.59 4.54 -13.66
C SER A 166 4.92 4.03 -12.25
N GLU A 167 4.11 4.38 -11.25
CA GLU A 167 4.27 3.87 -9.89
C GLU A 167 3.98 2.38 -9.81
N ASN A 168 2.96 1.89 -10.52
CA ASN A 168 2.66 0.47 -10.58
C ASN A 168 3.81 -0.32 -11.23
N GLU A 169 4.34 0.14 -12.37
CA GLU A 169 5.51 -0.46 -13.02
C GLU A 169 6.74 -0.46 -12.09
N ARG A 170 6.99 0.65 -11.36
CA ARG A 170 8.06 0.73 -10.37
C ARG A 170 7.86 -0.28 -9.23
N LEU A 171 6.65 -0.36 -8.67
CA LEU A 171 6.32 -1.30 -7.59
C LEU A 171 6.45 -2.75 -8.06
N MET A 172 6.02 -3.07 -9.29
CA MET A 172 6.23 -4.40 -9.87
C MET A 172 7.73 -4.75 -9.98
N ALA A 173 8.56 -3.80 -10.41
CA ALA A 173 10.00 -4.00 -10.48
C ALA A 173 10.63 -4.21 -9.09
N ASP A 174 10.21 -3.44 -8.09
CA ASP A 174 10.65 -3.58 -6.71
C ASP A 174 10.25 -4.94 -6.12
N VAL A 175 9.02 -5.42 -6.40
CA VAL A 175 8.55 -6.75 -5.98
C VAL A 175 9.40 -7.86 -6.59
N GLU A 176 9.69 -7.81 -7.89
CA GLU A 176 10.52 -8.84 -8.53
C GLU A 176 11.95 -8.81 -7.99
N LYS A 177 12.50 -7.63 -7.71
CA LYS A 177 13.81 -7.46 -7.07
C LYS A 177 13.84 -8.03 -5.66
N LEU A 178 12.81 -7.79 -4.85
CA LEU A 178 12.70 -8.37 -3.50
C LEU A 178 12.59 -9.89 -3.54
N LYS A 179 11.79 -10.42 -4.46
CA LYS A 179 11.63 -11.86 -4.67
C LYS A 179 12.95 -12.52 -5.08
N GLN A 180 13.73 -11.89 -5.95
CA GLN A 180 15.05 -12.39 -6.33
C GLN A 180 16.02 -12.39 -5.15
N ARG A 181 16.09 -11.29 -4.40
CA ARG A 181 16.92 -11.22 -3.17
C ARG A 181 16.55 -12.28 -2.15
N LEU A 182 15.25 -12.48 -1.92
CA LEU A 182 14.77 -13.50 -0.99
C LEU A 182 15.22 -14.91 -1.43
N ARG A 183 15.14 -15.24 -2.72
CA ARG A 183 15.62 -16.52 -3.24
C ARG A 183 17.13 -16.70 -3.04
N GLU A 184 17.90 -15.65 -3.27
CA GLU A 184 19.35 -15.66 -3.06
C GLU A 184 19.69 -15.86 -1.59
N GLU A 185 18.99 -15.17 -0.67
CA GLU A 185 19.16 -15.32 0.78
C GLU A 185 18.76 -16.71 1.28
N ILE A 186 17.65 -17.28 0.79
CA ILE A 186 17.24 -18.66 1.11
C ILE A 186 18.31 -19.65 0.65
N THR A 187 18.80 -19.50 -0.58
CA THR A 187 19.81 -20.38 -1.15
C THR A 187 21.12 -20.28 -0.38
N ARG A 188 21.57 -19.06 -0.06
CA ARG A 188 22.77 -18.80 0.73
C ARG A 188 22.64 -19.39 2.13
N THR A 189 21.52 -19.16 2.81
CA THR A 189 21.29 -19.65 4.17
C THR A 189 21.23 -21.17 4.20
N THR A 190 20.55 -21.77 3.23
CA THR A 190 20.45 -23.24 3.11
C THR A 190 21.82 -23.87 2.82
N ALA A 191 22.62 -23.25 1.95
CA ALA A 191 24.00 -23.67 1.70
C ALA A 191 24.88 -23.54 2.96
N GLY A 192 24.71 -22.46 3.73
CA GLY A 192 25.37 -22.24 5.03
C GLY A 192 25.03 -23.36 6.02
N VAL A 193 23.75 -23.61 6.26
CA VAL A 193 23.29 -24.68 7.17
C VAL A 193 23.82 -26.05 6.75
N ARG A 194 23.83 -26.35 5.44
CA ARG A 194 24.38 -27.62 4.93
C ARG A 194 25.88 -27.72 5.19
N LEU A 195 26.63 -26.64 5.02
CA LEU A 195 28.06 -26.60 5.31
C LEU A 195 28.29 -26.79 6.81
N ASP A 196 27.57 -26.08 7.66
CA ASP A 196 27.68 -26.17 9.12
C ASP A 196 27.43 -27.61 9.59
N LEU A 197 26.38 -28.27 9.10
CA LEU A 197 26.11 -29.68 9.42
C LEU A 197 27.21 -30.62 8.93
N ASN A 198 27.77 -30.38 7.76
CA ASN A 198 28.87 -31.21 7.24
C ASN A 198 30.14 -31.03 8.06
N LEU A 199 30.47 -29.80 8.47
CA LEU A 199 31.61 -29.52 9.34
C LEU A 199 31.41 -30.14 10.71
N GLU A 200 30.22 -30.00 11.29
CA GLU A 200 29.88 -30.57 12.60
C GLU A 200 29.90 -32.10 12.58
N LYS A 201 29.40 -32.72 11.50
CA LYS A 201 29.52 -34.17 11.31
C LYS A 201 30.99 -34.61 11.20
N GLY A 202 31.82 -33.81 10.53
CA GLY A 202 33.27 -34.02 10.46
C GLY A 202 33.90 -33.98 11.85
N ARG A 203 33.61 -32.92 12.62
CA ARG A 203 34.08 -32.74 13.99
C ARG A 203 33.69 -33.91 14.91
N ILE A 204 32.42 -34.32 14.89
CA ILE A 204 31.94 -35.47 15.68
C ILE A 204 32.68 -36.76 15.31
N ARG A 205 32.96 -36.98 14.02
CA ARG A 205 33.70 -38.16 13.56
C ARG A 205 35.15 -38.13 14.06
N ASP A 206 35.81 -36.97 14.00
CA ASP A 206 37.19 -36.82 14.43
C ASP A 206 37.30 -37.00 15.96
N GLU A 207 36.37 -36.43 16.72
CA GLU A 207 36.27 -36.64 18.18
C GLU A 207 35.97 -38.10 18.53
N SER A 208 35.07 -38.75 17.80
CA SER A 208 34.78 -40.18 17.96
C SER A 208 36.01 -41.04 17.69
N ALA A 209 36.81 -40.72 16.67
CA ALA A 209 38.06 -41.42 16.39
C ALA A 209 39.09 -41.24 17.51
N VAL A 210 39.21 -40.03 18.07
CA VAL A 210 40.07 -39.76 19.23
C VAL A 210 39.62 -40.58 20.45
N HIS A 211 38.31 -40.66 20.72
CA HIS A 211 37.79 -41.50 21.80
C HIS A 211 38.07 -42.99 21.56
N ALA A 212 37.91 -43.49 20.34
CA ALA A 212 38.23 -44.87 20.01
C ALA A 212 39.71 -45.21 20.25
N LEU A 213 40.63 -44.29 19.92
CA LEU A 213 42.06 -44.45 20.20
C LEU A 213 42.35 -44.48 21.70
N LYS A 214 41.76 -43.57 22.48
CA LYS A 214 41.91 -43.54 23.94
C LYS A 214 41.40 -44.82 24.60
N ILE A 215 40.25 -45.34 24.13
CA ILE A 215 39.71 -46.61 24.61
C ILE A 215 40.71 -47.74 24.33
N LYS A 216 41.24 -47.82 23.11
CA LYS A 216 42.21 -48.86 22.73
C LYS A 216 43.51 -48.75 23.55
N GLU A 217 44.02 -47.54 23.79
CA GLU A 217 45.19 -47.33 24.63
C GLU A 217 44.96 -47.84 26.05
N VAL A 218 43.81 -47.47 26.67
CA VAL A 218 43.43 -47.95 28.00
C VAL A 218 43.27 -49.47 28.02
N ASP A 219 42.68 -50.06 26.98
CA ASP A 219 42.51 -51.51 26.85
C ASP A 219 43.87 -52.23 26.82
N THR A 220 44.81 -51.76 26.01
CA THR A 220 46.18 -52.31 25.97
C THR A 220 46.92 -52.13 27.30
N ARG A 221 46.68 -51.03 28.02
CA ARG A 221 47.25 -50.81 29.35
C ARG A 221 46.70 -51.81 30.37
N ILE A 222 45.39 -52.06 30.34
CA ILE A 222 44.74 -53.06 31.21
C ILE A 222 45.32 -54.45 30.91
N GLU A 223 45.46 -54.84 29.64
CA GLU A 223 46.07 -56.12 29.27
C GLU A 223 47.51 -56.25 29.80
N SER A 224 48.30 -55.19 29.68
CA SER A 224 49.67 -55.14 30.23
C SER A 224 49.69 -55.25 31.76
N GLU A 225 48.78 -54.56 32.45
CA GLU A 225 48.66 -54.64 33.92
C GLU A 225 48.23 -56.06 34.35
N ILE A 226 47.31 -56.70 33.63
CA ILE A 226 46.91 -58.10 33.88
C ILE A 226 48.09 -59.06 33.68
N ALA A 227 48.86 -58.91 32.60
CA ALA A 227 50.05 -59.73 32.36
C ALA A 227 51.12 -59.53 33.46
N GLY A 228 51.29 -58.28 33.91
CA GLY A 228 52.15 -57.93 35.04
C GLY A 228 51.71 -58.62 36.34
N LEU A 229 50.42 -58.52 36.69
CA LEU A 229 49.83 -59.20 37.85
C LEU A 229 49.94 -60.72 37.76
N ARG A 230 49.75 -61.30 36.57
CA ARG A 230 49.93 -62.74 36.36
C ARG A 230 51.38 -63.17 36.64
N THR A 231 52.34 -62.38 36.19
CA THR A 231 53.77 -62.64 36.41
C THR A 231 54.15 -62.50 37.88
N SER A 232 53.65 -61.46 38.57
CA SER A 232 53.89 -61.28 40.01
C SER A 232 53.31 -62.44 40.84
N ILE A 233 52.13 -62.95 40.47
CA ILE A 233 51.55 -64.15 41.10
C ILE A 233 52.43 -65.39 40.87
N GLN A 234 52.94 -65.61 39.65
CA GLN A 234 53.83 -66.74 39.36
C GLN A 234 55.14 -66.65 40.16
N SER A 235 55.72 -65.45 40.26
CA SER A 235 56.89 -65.20 41.12
C SER A 235 56.58 -65.47 42.59
N ALA A 236 55.43 -64.99 43.11
CA ALA A 236 55.01 -65.26 44.48
C ALA A 236 54.84 -66.77 44.75
N LYS A 237 54.23 -67.52 43.82
CA LYS A 237 54.14 -69.00 43.91
C LYS A 237 55.51 -69.66 43.96
N PHE A 238 56.44 -69.22 43.10
CA PHE A 238 57.80 -69.77 43.07
C PHE A 238 58.56 -69.47 44.36
N ASN A 239 58.43 -68.26 44.92
CA ASN A 239 59.02 -67.90 46.21
C ASN A 239 58.51 -68.80 47.33
N VAL A 240 57.19 -69.05 47.40
CA VAL A 240 56.61 -69.99 48.39
C VAL A 240 57.18 -71.40 48.21
N LEU A 241 57.34 -71.85 46.95
CA LEU A 241 57.90 -73.16 46.65
C LEU A 241 59.37 -73.26 47.06
N GLN A 242 60.16 -72.20 46.88
CA GLN A 242 61.53 -72.12 47.38
C GLN A 242 61.60 -72.18 48.91
N TYR A 243 60.75 -71.43 49.62
CA TYR A 243 60.67 -71.52 51.08
C TYR A 243 60.32 -72.94 51.54
N LEU A 244 59.37 -73.59 50.86
CA LEU A 244 58.98 -74.97 51.16
C LEU A 244 60.17 -75.94 50.99
N VAL A 245 60.91 -75.82 49.88
CA VAL A 245 62.12 -76.63 49.63
C VAL A 245 63.17 -76.36 50.71
N GLY A 246 63.42 -75.09 51.05
CA GLY A 246 64.37 -74.73 52.11
C GLY A 246 64.02 -75.32 53.48
N VAL A 247 62.74 -75.24 53.87
CA VAL A 247 62.25 -75.83 55.13
C VAL A 247 62.32 -77.35 55.10
N ALA A 248 61.92 -78.00 54.01
CA ALA A 248 61.98 -79.46 53.87
C ALA A 248 63.42 -79.98 53.90
N THR A 249 64.36 -79.31 53.21
CA THR A 249 65.78 -79.65 53.25
C THR A 249 66.38 -79.41 54.63
N GLY A 250 66.04 -78.29 55.30
CA GLY A 250 66.49 -78.00 56.67
C GLY A 250 65.99 -79.04 57.67
N ALA A 251 64.71 -79.40 57.61
CA ALA A 251 64.12 -80.44 58.45
C ALA A 251 64.77 -81.82 58.18
N GLY A 252 64.98 -82.17 56.90
CA GLY A 252 65.67 -83.40 56.51
C GLY A 252 67.11 -83.46 57.02
N ALA A 253 67.87 -82.36 56.94
CA ALA A 253 69.22 -82.28 57.48
C ALA A 253 69.26 -82.45 59.01
N LEU A 254 68.32 -81.83 59.73
CA LEU A 254 68.17 -82.00 61.18
C LEU A 254 67.82 -83.45 61.54
N LEU A 255 66.91 -84.09 60.80
CA LEU A 255 66.55 -85.49 61.01
C LEU A 255 67.76 -86.42 60.80
N LEU A 256 68.53 -86.20 59.74
CA LEU A 256 69.77 -86.94 59.48
C LEU A 256 70.82 -86.70 60.57
N ALA A 257 70.96 -85.48 61.07
CA ALA A 257 71.84 -85.16 62.19
C ALA A 257 71.39 -85.85 63.49
N TYR A 258 70.08 -85.90 63.76
CA TYR A 258 69.51 -86.61 64.90
C TYR A 258 69.74 -88.12 64.82
N LEU A 259 69.45 -88.74 63.67
CA LEU A 259 69.72 -90.17 63.43
C LEU A 259 71.21 -90.50 63.57
N ARG A 260 72.11 -89.56 63.24
CA ARG A 260 73.56 -89.71 63.43
C ARG A 260 73.98 -89.58 64.89
N MET A 261 73.33 -88.74 65.70
CA MET A 261 73.62 -88.62 67.14
C MET A 261 73.18 -89.87 67.92
N PHE A 262 72.14 -90.56 67.46
CA PHE A 262 71.59 -91.77 68.10
C PHE A 262 72.23 -93.10 67.67
N ARG A 263 73.23 -93.07 66.78
CA ARG A 263 74.01 -94.23 66.33
C ARG A 263 75.47 -94.10 66.76
#